data_AF-A0A9X8VBC3-F1
#
_entry.id   AF-A0A9X8VBC3-F1
#
_cell.length_a   1.000
_cell.length_b   1.000
_cell.length_c   1.000
_cell.angle_alpha   90.00
_cell.angle_beta   90.00
_cell.angle_gamma   90.00
#
_symmetry.space_group_name_H-M   'P 1'
#
loop_
_entity.id
_entity.type
_entity.pdbx_description
1 polymer ?
#
loop_
_entity_poly.entity_id
_entity_poly.type
_entity_poly.pdbx_seq_one_letter_code
_entity_poly.pdbx_strand_id
1 'polypeptide(L)'
;YGSWAIALRERPDWIIGFGGLSWKPLGAQRTVNLGYRFDTRVWGMGLATEMARASLQYGFVGLAMEEISAIVRAENQASWRVLEKIGMRRVDTLDDVPGAAPSLVYTLKRGDYQG
;
A
#
# COMPACT_ATOMS: atom_id res chain seq x y z
N TYR A 1 0.75 -1.43 14.72
CA TYR A 1 0.75 -0.44 13.63
C TYR A 1 -0.64 -0.35 13.02
N GLY A 2 -0.96 0.71 12.28
CA GLY A 2 -2.32 0.93 11.76
C GLY A 2 -2.36 2.05 10.72
N SER A 3 -3.57 2.39 10.28
CA SER A 3 -3.81 3.42 9.27
C SER A 3 -3.62 4.82 9.87
N TRP A 4 -2.91 5.68 9.15
CA TRP A 4 -2.76 7.10 9.44
C TRP A 4 -3.82 7.90 8.68
N ALA A 5 -4.29 8.99 9.29
CA ALA A 5 -5.00 10.04 8.56
C ALA A 5 -3.96 10.91 7.83
N ILE A 6 -4.27 11.31 6.60
CA ILE A 6 -3.36 12.07 5.75
C ILE A 6 -3.97 13.44 5.50
N ALA A 7 -3.20 14.49 5.77
CA ALA A 7 -3.54 15.88 5.50
C ALA A 7 -2.35 16.59 4.86
N LEU A 8 -2.61 17.65 4.10
CA LEU A 8 -1.55 18.53 3.61
C LEU A 8 -1.05 19.41 4.77
N ARG A 9 0.25 19.74 4.75
CA ARG A 9 0.87 20.54 5.80
C ARG A 9 0.22 21.93 5.93
N GLU A 10 -0.16 22.51 4.80
CA GLU A 10 -0.80 23.83 4.70
C GLU A 10 -2.28 23.79 5.08
N ARG A 11 -2.88 22.59 5.17
CA ARG A 11 -4.32 22.37 5.43
C ARG A 11 -4.54 21.17 6.37
N PRO A 12 -4.06 21.21 7.62
CA PRO A 12 -4.10 20.06 8.53
C PRO A 12 -5.52 19.60 8.90
N ASP A 13 -6.51 20.51 8.86
CA ASP A 13 -7.91 20.20 9.14
C ASP A 13 -8.62 19.46 8.00
N TRP A 14 -8.00 19.39 6.82
CA TRP A 14 -8.56 18.69 5.68
C TRP A 14 -7.90 17.32 5.50
N ILE A 15 -8.60 16.29 5.94
CA ILE A 15 -8.18 14.91 5.71
C ILE A 15 -8.42 14.55 4.24
N ILE A 16 -7.34 14.27 3.53
CA ILE A 16 -7.32 13.95 2.10
C ILE A 16 -7.14 12.45 1.83
N GLY A 17 -6.97 11.64 2.87
CA GLY A 17 -6.78 10.21 2.68
C GLY A 17 -6.48 9.47 3.97
N PHE A 18 -6.37 8.15 3.81
CA PHE A 18 -5.94 7.25 4.84
C PHE A 18 -5.00 6.22 4.23
N GLY A 19 -3.97 5.82 4.97
CA GLY A 19 -3.04 4.81 4.50
C GLY A 19 -2.08 4.34 5.56
N GLY A 20 -1.43 3.22 5.29
CA GLY A 20 -0.45 2.64 6.20
C GLY A 20 -0.42 1.12 6.09
N LEU A 21 0.12 0.51 7.14
CA LEU A 21 0.25 -0.93 7.26
C LEU A 21 -0.88 -1.48 8.12
N SER A 22 -1.40 -2.64 7.76
CA SER A 22 -2.34 -3.40 8.60
C SER A 22 -2.26 -4.89 8.30
N TRP A 23 -2.69 -5.72 9.26
CA TRP A 23 -2.83 -7.15 8.99
C TRP A 23 -4.00 -7.40 8.05
N LYS A 24 -3.79 -8.22 7.02
CA LYS A 24 -4.83 -8.71 6.11
C LYS A 24 -4.68 -10.22 5.87
N PRO A 25 -5.79 -10.94 5.68
CA PRO A 25 -5.75 -12.29 5.14
C PRO A 25 -5.17 -12.29 3.72
N LEU A 26 -4.37 -13.31 3.43
CA LEU A 26 -3.90 -13.67 2.09
C LEU A 26 -4.12 -15.18 1.94
N GLY A 27 -5.28 -15.55 1.42
CA GLY A 27 -5.76 -16.93 1.48
C GLY A 27 -5.86 -17.43 2.93
N ALA A 28 -5.20 -18.56 3.23
CA ALA A 28 -5.14 -19.14 4.57
C ALA A 28 -4.09 -18.46 5.49
N GLN A 29 -3.25 -17.58 4.94
CA GLN A 29 -2.16 -16.92 5.68
C GLN A 29 -2.54 -15.48 6.08
N ARG A 30 -1.74 -14.87 6.95
CA ARG A 30 -1.80 -13.44 7.25
C ARG A 30 -0.59 -12.76 6.68
N THR A 31 -0.79 -11.59 6.08
CA THR A 31 0.28 -10.72 5.61
C THR A 31 0.16 -9.34 6.23
N VAL A 32 1.30 -8.67 6.38
CA VAL A 32 1.32 -7.21 6.53
C VAL A 32 0.96 -6.62 5.18
N ASN A 33 -0.13 -5.85 5.12
CA ASN A 33 -0.62 -5.24 3.90
C ASN A 33 -0.46 -3.72 3.96
N LEU A 34 0.23 -3.17 2.96
CA LEU A 34 0.19 -1.75 2.64
C LEU A 34 -1.12 -1.43 1.91
N GLY A 35 -1.90 -0.51 2.45
CA GLY A 35 -3.16 -0.07 1.86
C GLY A 35 -3.33 1.44 1.97
N TYR A 36 -4.01 2.04 1.00
CA TYR A 36 -4.29 3.46 1.01
C TYR A 36 -5.47 3.85 0.12
N ARG A 37 -6.04 5.01 0.44
CA ARG A 37 -7.06 5.69 -0.35
C ARG A 37 -6.90 7.19 -0.20
N PHE A 38 -7.08 7.91 -1.29
CA PHE A 38 -6.98 9.36 -1.34
C PHE A 38 -8.22 9.95 -1.99
N ASP A 39 -8.59 11.14 -1.55
CA ASP A 39 -9.60 11.97 -2.18
C ASP A 39 -9.22 12.22 -3.66
N THR A 40 -10.20 12.12 -4.55
CA THR A 40 -9.97 12.25 -6.00
C THR A 40 -9.43 13.62 -6.39
N ARG A 41 -9.71 14.66 -5.59
CA ARG A 41 -9.24 16.03 -5.83
C ARG A 41 -7.71 16.18 -5.72
N VAL A 42 -7.04 15.24 -5.07
CA VAL A 42 -5.57 15.27 -4.86
C VAL A 42 -4.84 14.18 -5.64
N TRP A 43 -5.52 13.50 -6.56
CA TRP A 43 -4.88 12.51 -7.43
C TRP A 43 -3.89 13.18 -8.41
N GLY A 44 -2.88 12.43 -8.84
CA GLY A 44 -1.84 12.93 -9.74
C GLY A 44 -0.74 13.76 -9.06
N MET A 45 -0.88 14.10 -7.78
CA MET A 45 0.10 14.91 -7.02
C MET A 45 1.24 14.09 -6.40
N GLY A 46 1.30 12.78 -6.62
CA GLY A 46 2.36 11.90 -6.07
C GLY A 46 2.18 11.48 -4.60
N LEU A 47 1.16 11.99 -3.90
CA LEU A 47 0.94 11.76 -2.47
C LEU A 47 0.79 10.28 -2.07
N ALA A 48 0.19 9.46 -2.93
CA ALA A 48 0.09 8.02 -2.69
C ALA A 48 1.47 7.35 -2.68
N THR A 49 2.40 7.79 -3.53
CA THR A 49 3.78 7.28 -3.56
C THR A 49 4.54 7.71 -2.32
N GLU A 50 4.39 8.97 -1.91
CA GLU A 50 5.03 9.50 -0.70
C GLU A 50 4.59 8.75 0.56
N MET A 51 3.28 8.62 0.78
CA MET A 51 2.75 7.90 1.93
C MET A 51 3.15 6.42 1.90
N ALA A 52 3.18 5.79 0.73
CA ALA A 52 3.58 4.40 0.58
C ALA A 52 5.05 4.19 0.94
N ARG A 53 5.96 5.09 0.50
CA ARG A 53 7.38 5.07 0.89
C ARG A 53 7.54 5.25 2.40
N ALA A 54 6.84 6.22 3.00
CA ALA A 54 6.87 6.43 4.44
C ALA A 54 6.39 5.19 5.21
N SER A 55 5.38 4.49 4.69
CA SER A 55 4.88 3.25 5.27
C SER A 55 5.89 2.11 5.18
N LEU A 56 6.57 1.94 4.04
CA LEU A 56 7.64 0.94 3.89
C LEU A 56 8.81 1.23 4.82
N GLN A 57 9.27 2.49 4.88
CA GLN A 57 10.32 2.90 5.80
C GLN A 57 9.94 2.60 7.25
N TYR A 58 8.72 2.96 7.66
CA TYR A 58 8.24 2.66 9.01
C TYR A 58 8.16 1.15 9.27
N GLY A 59 7.68 0.34 8.33
CA GLY A 59 7.60 -1.11 8.47
C GLY A 59 8.95 -1.80 8.54
N PHE A 60 9.87 -1.47 7.62
CA PHE A 60 11.19 -2.10 7.59
C PHE A 60 12.13 -1.54 8.65
N VAL A 61 12.26 -0.22 8.77
CA VAL A 61 13.21 0.40 9.69
C VAL A 61 12.64 0.48 11.09
N GLY A 62 11.41 0.98 11.24
CA GLY A 62 10.80 1.23 12.55
C GLY A 62 10.30 -0.04 13.25
N LEU A 63 9.77 -1.02 12.50
CA LEU A 63 9.11 -2.20 13.06
C LEU A 63 9.84 -3.52 12.81
N ALA A 64 10.98 -3.48 12.14
CA ALA A 64 11.77 -4.67 11.82
C ALA A 64 10.99 -5.78 11.06
N MET A 65 10.03 -5.43 10.19
CA MET A 65 9.28 -6.42 9.38
C MET A 65 10.14 -7.06 8.30
N GLU A 66 10.02 -8.36 8.08
CA GLU A 66 10.76 -9.04 7.01
C GLU A 66 10.11 -8.89 5.63
N GLU A 67 8.79 -8.72 5.59
CA GLU A 67 8.02 -8.67 4.34
C GLU A 67 6.78 -7.79 4.49
N ILE A 68 6.48 -7.04 3.44
CA ILE A 68 5.26 -6.23 3.30
C ILE A 68 4.63 -6.56 1.95
N SER A 69 3.33 -6.84 1.96
CA SER A 69 2.54 -7.10 0.77
C SER A 69 1.53 -6.00 0.50
N ALA A 70 0.92 -6.01 -0.68
CA ALA A 70 -0.18 -5.12 -1.05
C ALA A 70 -1.12 -5.88 -1.99
N ILE A 71 -2.41 -5.87 -1.66
CA ILE A 71 -3.47 -6.47 -2.47
C ILE A 71 -4.22 -5.34 -3.19
N VAL A 72 -4.28 -5.41 -4.51
CA VAL A 72 -4.84 -4.34 -5.35
C VAL A 72 -5.69 -4.92 -6.48
N ARG A 73 -6.84 -4.29 -6.74
CA ARG A 73 -7.71 -4.65 -7.87
C ARG A 73 -6.95 -4.51 -9.20
N ALA A 74 -7.06 -5.49 -10.10
CA ALA A 74 -6.36 -5.49 -11.38
C ALA A 74 -6.71 -4.26 -12.24
N GLU A 75 -7.94 -3.76 -12.11
CA GLU A 75 -8.45 -2.59 -12.80
C GLU A 75 -7.84 -1.28 -12.28
N ASN A 76 -7.30 -1.26 -11.05
CA ASN A 76 -6.77 -0.06 -10.41
C ASN A 76 -5.31 0.20 -10.81
N GLN A 77 -5.13 0.60 -12.08
CA GLN A 77 -3.80 0.84 -12.66
C GLN A 77 -2.99 1.90 -11.94
N ALA A 78 -3.64 2.95 -11.42
CA ALA A 78 -2.96 3.99 -10.68
C ALA A 78 -2.30 3.43 -9.40
N SER A 79 -3.01 2.54 -8.69
CA SER A 79 -2.52 1.94 -7.45
C SER A 79 -1.36 0.99 -7.69
N TRP A 80 -1.47 0.02 -8.61
CA TRP A 80 -0.36 -0.92 -8.81
C TRP A 80 0.88 -0.27 -9.43
N ARG A 81 0.74 0.80 -10.24
CA ARG A 81 1.90 1.60 -10.68
C ARG A 81 2.64 2.27 -9.52
N VAL A 82 1.93 2.69 -8.46
CA VAL A 82 2.59 3.20 -7.25
C VAL A 82 3.37 2.09 -6.55
N LEU A 83 2.82 0.88 -6.47
CA LEU A 83 3.50 -0.28 -5.87
C LEU A 83 4.79 -0.62 -6.63
N GLU A 84 4.76 -0.61 -7.96
CA GLU A 84 5.95 -0.81 -8.79
C GLU A 84 6.99 0.31 -8.58
N LYS A 85 6.55 1.58 -8.52
CA LYS A 85 7.42 2.75 -8.30
C LYS A 85 8.17 2.74 -6.96
N ILE A 86 7.61 2.07 -5.95
CA ILE A 86 8.23 1.93 -4.63
C ILE A 86 8.99 0.59 -4.48
N GLY A 87 9.18 -0.15 -5.57
CA GLY A 87 10.01 -1.34 -5.63
C GLY A 87 9.28 -2.65 -5.28
N MET A 88 7.97 -2.63 -5.03
CA MET A 88 7.21 -3.87 -4.84
C MET A 88 7.07 -4.61 -6.16
N ARG A 89 7.05 -5.95 -6.08
CA ARG A 89 6.94 -6.82 -7.25
C ARG A 89 5.65 -7.62 -7.19
N ARG A 90 5.00 -7.78 -8.34
CA ARG A 90 3.85 -8.68 -8.46
C ARG A 90 4.31 -10.12 -8.32
N VAL A 91 3.74 -10.87 -7.39
CA VAL A 91 4.13 -12.25 -7.10
C VAL A 91 3.00 -13.25 -7.32
N ASP A 92 1.75 -12.82 -7.20
CA ASP A 92 0.59 -13.71 -7.29
C ASP A 92 -0.71 -12.94 -7.63
N THR A 93 -1.81 -13.68 -7.67
CA THR A 93 -3.18 -13.17 -7.70
C THR A 93 -4.03 -13.83 -6.62
N LEU A 94 -5.06 -13.11 -6.13
CA LEU A 94 -5.95 -13.57 -5.08
C LEU A 94 -7.41 -13.46 -5.56
N ASP A 95 -8.12 -14.58 -5.57
CA ASP A 95 -9.57 -14.62 -5.82
C ASP A 95 -10.33 -14.29 -4.52
N ASP A 96 -10.41 -13.00 -4.19
CA ASP A 96 -10.97 -12.48 -2.93
C ASP A 96 -12.39 -11.91 -3.05
N VAL A 97 -12.88 -11.68 -4.26
CA VAL A 97 -14.16 -11.04 -4.51
C VAL A 97 -14.98 -11.90 -5.48
N PRO A 98 -16.05 -12.57 -5.01
CA PRO A 98 -16.89 -13.40 -5.86
C PRO A 98 -17.42 -12.65 -7.08
N GLY A 99 -17.19 -13.21 -8.27
CA GLY A 99 -17.68 -12.65 -9.54
C GLY A 99 -16.86 -11.48 -10.09
N ALA A 100 -15.73 -11.13 -9.48
CA ALA A 100 -14.81 -10.11 -9.99
C ALA A 100 -13.47 -10.73 -10.41
N ALA A 101 -12.67 -9.99 -11.18
CA ALA A 101 -11.32 -10.46 -11.52
C ALA A 101 -10.46 -10.65 -10.25
N PRO A 102 -9.50 -11.59 -10.24
CA PRO A 102 -8.58 -11.73 -9.11
C PRO A 102 -7.81 -10.44 -8.81
N SER A 103 -7.67 -10.12 -7.54
CA SER A 103 -6.79 -9.03 -7.09
C SER A 103 -5.33 -9.41 -7.34
N LEU A 104 -4.49 -8.44 -7.68
CA LEU A 104 -3.05 -8.63 -7.82
C LEU A 104 -2.39 -8.56 -6.45
N VAL A 105 -1.44 -9.45 -6.21
CA VAL A 105 -0.65 -9.50 -4.97
C VAL A 105 0.77 -9.02 -5.28
N TYR A 106 1.17 -7.97 -4.59
CA TYR A 106 2.52 -7.41 -4.63
C TYR A 106 3.22 -7.64 -3.31
N THR A 107 4.55 -7.83 -3.35
CA THR A 107 5.38 -8.02 -2.16
C THR A 107 6.70 -7.29 -2.30
N LEU A 108 7.24 -6.85 -1.16
CA LEU A 108 8.61 -6.40 -1.01
C LEU A 108 9.20 -6.98 0.28
N LYS A 109 10.39 -7.58 0.17
CA LYS A 109 11.15 -8.09 1.31
C LYS A 109 12.13 -7.05 1.82
N ARG A 110 12.43 -7.09 3.11
CA ARG A 110 13.41 -6.21 3.77
C ARG A 110 14.75 -6.18 3.03
N GLY A 111 15.25 -7.36 2.62
CA GLY A 111 16.53 -7.47 1.92
C GLY A 111 16.58 -6.79 0.54
N ASP A 112 15.41 -6.58 -0.08
CA ASP A 112 15.27 -5.91 -1.38
C ASP A 112 14.90 -4.42 -1.24
N TYR A 113 14.68 -3.92 -0.02
CA TYR A 113 14.30 -2.54 0.22
C TYR A 113 15.52 -1.60 0.12
N GLN A 114 15.43 -0.57 -0.74
CA GLN A 114 16.55 0.31 -1.09
C GLN A 114 16.51 1.71 -0.47
N GLY A 115 15.52 2.03 0.37
CA GLY A 115 15.31 3.39 0.90
C GLY A 115 14.32 4.18 0.05
#